data_AF-A0A939AX45-F1
#
_entry.id   AF-A0A939AX45-F1
#
_cell.length_a   1.000
_cell.length_b   1.000
_cell.length_c   1.000
_cell.angle_alpha   90.00
_cell.angle_beta   90.00
_cell.angle_gamma   90.00
#
_symmetry.space_group_name_H-M   'P 1'
#
loop_
_entity.id
_entity.type
_entity.pdbx_description
1 polymer ?
#
loop_
_entity_poly.entity_id
_entity_poly.type
_entity_poly.pdbx_seq_one_letter_code
_entity_poly.pdbx_strand_id
1 'polypeptide(L)'
;MTLYAEQLLERATQVLPASSDDFLLRGITAEATDRLVALKKADWRLRARYGSLEKLQQRIAVEGVTPDDHRLYTDYLEWGAIRHELSALVGLLEAF
;
A
#
# COMPACT_ATOMS: atom_id res chain seq x y z
N MET A 1 -9.72 -13.26 15.51
CA MET A 1 -10.80 -13.13 14.51
C MET A 1 -12.11 -12.93 15.24
N THR A 2 -13.07 -12.19 14.68
CA THR A 2 -14.39 -12.06 15.30
C THR A 2 -15.17 -13.36 15.11
N LEU A 3 -16.00 -13.73 16.09
CA LEU A 3 -16.80 -14.97 16.10
C LEU A 3 -17.66 -15.14 14.84
N TYR A 4 -18.04 -14.04 14.20
CA TYR A 4 -18.79 -13.99 12.94
C TYR A 4 -17.96 -14.44 11.73
N ALA A 5 -16.68 -14.06 11.65
CA ALA A 5 -15.82 -14.42 10.52
C ALA A 5 -15.54 -15.93 10.49
N GLU A 6 -15.34 -16.54 11.65
CA GLU A 6 -15.13 -17.99 11.79
C GLU A 6 -16.37 -18.79 11.36
N GLN A 7 -17.57 -18.37 11.81
CA GLN A 7 -18.83 -18.99 11.39
C GLN A 7 -19.09 -18.86 9.89
N LEU A 8 -18.73 -17.73 9.29
CA LEU A 8 -18.86 -17.54 7.84
C LEU A 8 -17.88 -18.43 7.08
N LEU A 9 -16.64 -18.55 7.54
CA LEU A 9 -15.62 -19.41 6.92
C LEU A 9 -16.05 -20.88 6.98
N GLU A 10 -16.54 -21.34 8.13
CA GLU A 10 -17.06 -22.70 8.30
C GLU A 10 -18.23 -23.00 7.36
N ARG A 11 -19.17 -22.06 7.21
CA ARG A 11 -20.27 -22.21 6.25
C ARG A 11 -19.79 -22.20 4.81
N ALA A 12 -18.78 -21.40 4.48
CA ALA A 12 -18.23 -21.32 3.13
C ALA A 12 -17.55 -22.63 2.71
N THR A 13 -16.78 -23.27 3.60
CA THR A 13 -16.09 -24.54 3.33
C THR A 13 -17.05 -25.74 3.22
N GLN A 14 -18.27 -25.64 3.75
CA GLN A 14 -19.33 -26.65 3.55
C GLN A 14 -19.93 -26.62 2.14
N VAL A 15 -19.84 -25.49 1.44
CA VAL A 15 -20.48 -25.28 0.11
C VAL A 15 -19.45 -25.27 -1.01
N LEU A 16 -18.26 -24.72 -0.74
CA LEU A 16 -17.20 -24.56 -1.73
C LEU A 16 -16.08 -25.60 -1.49
N PRO A 17 -15.51 -26.21 -2.55
CA PRO A 17 -14.41 -27.16 -2.43
C PRO A 17 -13.08 -26.42 -2.19
N ALA A 18 -12.98 -25.72 -1.06
CA ALA A 18 -11.80 -24.98 -0.63
C ALA A 18 -11.68 -25.06 0.89
N SER A 19 -10.45 -25.11 1.38
CA SER A 19 -10.15 -25.07 2.82
C SER A 19 -10.23 -23.65 3.37
N SER A 20 -10.31 -23.53 4.70
CA SER A 20 -10.18 -22.26 5.41
C SER A 20 -8.88 -21.52 5.04
N ASP A 21 -7.77 -22.25 4.91
CA ASP A 21 -6.47 -21.70 4.56
C ASP A 21 -6.47 -21.17 3.11
N ASP A 22 -7.14 -21.84 2.18
CA ASP A 22 -7.30 -21.35 0.81
C ASP A 22 -8.04 -20.01 0.77
N PHE A 23 -9.08 -19.85 1.59
CA PHE A 23 -9.82 -18.58 1.70
C PHE A 23 -8.96 -17.47 2.31
N LEU A 24 -8.24 -17.78 3.38
CA LEU A 24 -7.35 -16.81 4.03
C LEU A 24 -6.23 -16.37 3.09
N LEU A 25 -5.57 -17.31 2.42
CA LEU A 25 -4.50 -17.02 1.47
C LEU A 25 -5.02 -16.15 0.32
N ARG A 26 -6.13 -16.53 -0.31
CA ARG A 26 -6.72 -15.73 -1.39
C ARG A 26 -7.13 -14.34 -0.93
N GLY A 27 -7.69 -14.22 0.28
CA GLY A 27 -8.07 -12.93 0.85
C GLY A 27 -6.86 -12.02 1.10
N ILE A 28 -5.80 -12.56 1.71
CA ILE A 28 -4.54 -11.83 1.95
C ILE A 28 -3.91 -11.42 0.62
N THR A 29 -3.81 -12.33 -0.35
CA THR A 29 -3.24 -12.04 -1.67
C THR A 29 -4.05 -10.98 -2.42
N ALA A 30 -5.39 -11.04 -2.38
CA ALA A 30 -6.25 -10.06 -3.01
C ALA A 30 -6.05 -8.67 -2.40
N GLU A 31 -6.12 -8.54 -1.07
CA GLU A 31 -5.92 -7.27 -0.37
C GLU A 31 -4.53 -6.69 -0.63
N ALA A 32 -3.48 -7.53 -0.56
CA ALA A 32 -2.11 -7.10 -0.84
C ALA A 32 -1.94 -6.60 -2.29
N THR A 33 -2.56 -7.29 -3.26
CA THR A 33 -2.51 -6.91 -4.68
C THR A 33 -3.23 -5.58 -4.93
N ASP A 34 -4.43 -5.43 -4.38
CA ASP A 34 -5.22 -4.20 -4.52
C ASP A 34 -4.48 -3.00 -3.93
N ARG A 35 -3.91 -3.18 -2.73
CA ARG A 35 -3.10 -2.15 -2.08
C ARG A 35 -1.84 -1.81 -2.89
N LEU A 36 -1.14 -2.81 -3.42
CA LEU A 36 0.03 -2.61 -4.29
C LEU A 36 -0.32 -1.80 -5.53
N VAL A 37 -1.44 -2.09 -6.18
CA VAL A 37 -1.91 -1.32 -7.35
C VAL A 37 -2.22 0.13 -6.98
N ALA A 38 -2.91 0.36 -5.86
CA ALA A 38 -3.22 1.71 -5.38
C ALA A 38 -1.93 2.52 -5.10
N LEU A 39 -0.97 1.92 -4.41
CA LEU A 39 0.32 2.55 -4.10
C LEU A 39 1.13 2.85 -5.36
N LYS A 40 1.18 1.94 -6.34
CA LYS A 40 1.85 2.20 -7.63
C LYS A 40 1.24 3.36 -8.39
N LYS A 41 -0.09 3.51 -8.36
CA LYS A 41 -0.77 4.67 -8.97
C LYS A 41 -0.39 5.97 -8.25
N ALA A 42 -0.36 5.95 -6.92
CA ALA A 42 0.03 7.12 -6.11
C ALA A 42 1.51 7.50 -6.33
N ASP A 43 2.42 6.53 -6.38
CA ASP A 43 3.83 6.71 -6.74
C ASP A 43 3.95 7.36 -8.12
N TRP A 44 3.26 6.82 -9.13
CA TRP A 44 3.32 7.34 -10.49
C TRP A 44 2.84 8.80 -10.58
N ARG A 45 1.79 9.16 -9.84
CA ARG A 45 1.30 10.54 -9.75
C ARG A 45 2.36 11.49 -9.17
N LEU A 46 3.02 11.10 -8.07
CA LEU A 46 4.07 11.90 -7.43
C LEU A 46 5.32 11.98 -8.31
N ARG A 47 5.65 10.88 -8.98
CA ARG A 47 6.73 10.80 -9.97
C ARG A 47 6.49 11.70 -11.18
N ALA A 48 5.28 11.74 -11.71
CA ALA A 48 4.92 12.63 -12.80
C ALA A 48 5.04 14.11 -12.39
N ARG A 49 4.74 14.43 -11.12
CA ARG A 49 4.78 15.80 -10.59
C ARG A 49 6.19 16.29 -10.28
N TYR A 50 7.04 15.43 -9.72
CA TYR A 50 8.32 15.83 -9.13
C TYR A 50 9.54 15.16 -9.77
N GLY A 51 9.33 14.12 -10.59
CA GLY A 51 10.37 13.34 -11.26
C GLY A 51 10.99 12.27 -10.36
N SER A 52 11.52 12.66 -9.20
CA SER A 52 12.04 11.73 -8.19
C SER A 52 11.89 12.28 -6.78
N LEU A 53 11.98 11.39 -5.78
CA LEU A 53 11.93 11.79 -4.37
C LEU A 53 13.09 12.72 -4.01
N GLU A 54 14.27 12.45 -4.56
CA GLU A 54 15.49 13.23 -4.34
C GLU A 54 15.37 14.64 -4.93
N LYS A 55 14.72 14.77 -6.10
CA LYS A 55 14.40 16.08 -6.68
C LYS A 55 13.43 16.86 -5.82
N LEU A 56 12.41 16.20 -5.26
CA LEU A 56 11.49 16.83 -4.31
C LEU A 56 12.21 17.28 -3.04
N GLN A 57 13.10 16.43 -2.48
CA GLN A 57 13.91 16.76 -1.32
C GLN A 57 14.82 17.97 -1.59
N GLN A 58 15.51 18.00 -2.73
CA GLN A 58 16.37 19.12 -3.12
C GLN A 58 15.54 20.39 -3.28
N ARG A 59 14.36 20.29 -3.88
CA ARG A 59 13.45 21.41 -4.05
C ARG A 59 13.00 21.99 -2.70
N ILE A 60 12.66 21.15 -1.73
CA ILE A 60 12.34 21.56 -0.35
C ILE A 60 13.52 22.28 0.30
N ALA A 61 14.76 21.79 0.07
CA ALA A 61 15.95 22.40 0.65
C ALA A 61 16.28 23.78 0.06
N VAL A 62 15.95 24.02 -1.23
CA VAL A 62 16.23 25.28 -1.93
C VAL A 62 15.11 26.30 -1.77
N GLU A 63 13.86 25.90 -1.97
CA GLU A 63 12.69 26.79 -1.93
C GLU A 63 12.23 27.06 -0.48
N GLY A 64 12.62 26.20 0.46
CA GLY A 64 12.01 26.16 1.78
C GLY A 64 10.56 25.69 1.71
N VAL A 65 9.95 25.53 2.87
CA VAL A 65 8.51 25.28 2.98
C VAL A 65 7.92 26.54 3.58
N THR A 66 7.08 27.24 2.82
CA THR A 66 6.40 28.42 3.39
C THR A 66 5.46 27.94 4.51
N PRO A 67 5.29 28.73 5.59
CA PRO A 67 4.42 28.35 6.71
C PRO A 67 2.97 28.05 6.29
N ASP A 68 2.52 28.63 5.17
CA ASP A 68 1.15 28.51 4.68
C ASP A 68 0.98 27.49 3.54
N ASP A 69 2.08 26.99 2.94
CA ASP A 69 2.05 25.95 1.91
C ASP A 69 3.02 24.82 2.25
N HIS A 70 2.51 23.87 3.06
CA HIS A 70 3.22 22.64 3.43
C HIS A 70 3.12 21.53 2.39
N ARG A 71 2.51 21.78 1.22
CA ARG A 71 2.23 20.73 0.24
C ARG A 71 3.46 19.97 -0.22
N LEU A 72 4.59 20.66 -0.42
CA LEU A 72 5.86 20.00 -0.80
C LEU A 72 6.32 19.00 0.27
N TYR A 73 6.21 19.38 1.54
CA TYR A 73 6.61 18.53 2.66
C TYR A 73 5.64 17.37 2.86
N THR A 74 4.32 17.62 2.74
CA THR A 74 3.30 16.58 2.77
C THR A 74 3.51 15.56 1.66
N ASP A 75 3.67 16.01 0.41
CA ASP A 75 3.90 15.14 -0.73
C ASP A 75 5.22 14.35 -0.55
N TYR A 76 6.25 14.92 0.09
CA TYR A 76 7.50 14.21 0.41
C TYR A 76 7.30 13.08 1.42
N LEU A 77 6.60 13.36 2.52
CA LEU A 77 6.30 12.35 3.54
C LEU A 77 5.39 11.25 2.99
N GLU A 78 4.35 11.62 2.23
CA GLU A 78 3.46 10.68 1.55
C GLU A 78 4.26 9.76 0.62
N TRP A 79 5.16 10.33 -0.19
CA TRP A 79 5.95 9.53 -1.12
C TRP A 79 6.93 8.59 -0.41
N GLY A 80 7.53 9.03 0.69
CA GLY A 80 8.36 8.17 1.54
C GLY A 80 7.58 6.98 2.10
N ALA A 81 6.37 7.23 2.62
CA ALA A 81 5.49 6.20 3.13
C ALA A 81 5.08 5.20 2.03
N ILE A 82 4.73 5.70 0.84
CA ILE A 82 4.39 4.85 -0.32
C ILE A 82 5.54 3.91 -0.69
N ARG A 83 6.77 4.42 -0.76
CA ARG A 83 7.95 3.60 -1.09
C ARG A 83 8.21 2.52 -0.06
N HIS A 84 8.11 2.87 1.23
CA HIS A 84 8.27 1.91 2.32
C HIS A 84 7.20 0.81 2.26
N GLU A 85 5.94 1.21 2.11
CA GLU A 85 4.82 0.26 2.07
C GLU A 85 4.88 -0.66 0.84
N LEU A 86 5.23 -0.13 -0.34
CA LEU A 86 5.48 -0.94 -1.53
C LEU A 86 6.57 -1.99 -1.28
N SER A 87 7.69 -1.60 -0.64
CA SER A 87 8.76 -2.55 -0.31
C SER A 87 8.29 -3.65 0.64
N ALA A 88 7.48 -3.30 1.64
CA ALA A 88 6.93 -4.26 2.60
C ALA A 88 5.96 -5.24 1.92
N LEU A 89 5.08 -4.76 1.04
CA LEU A 89 4.13 -5.61 0.31
C LEU A 89 4.82 -6.52 -0.70
N VAL A 90 5.88 -6.07 -1.37
CA VAL A 90 6.69 -6.94 -2.23
C VAL A 90 7.35 -8.03 -1.40
N GLY A 91 7.98 -7.68 -0.28
CA GLY A 91 8.59 -8.68 0.61
C GLY A 91 7.59 -9.68 1.19
N LEU A 92 6.36 -9.23 1.49
CA LEU A 92 5.27 -10.13 1.90
C LEU A 92 4.94 -11.14 0.79
N LEU A 93 4.78 -10.67 -0.45
CA LEU A 93 4.41 -11.51 -1.60
C LEU A 93 5.53 -12.45 -2.04
N GLU A 94 6.78 -12.07 -1.86
CA GLU A 94 7.96 -12.91 -2.14
C GLU A 94 8.21 -13.98 -1.06
N ALA A 95 7.64 -13.81 0.14
CA ALA A 95 7.76 -14.78 1.23
C ALA A 95 6.77 -15.96 1.12
N PHE A 96 5.90 -15.95 0.11
CA PHE A 96 4.97 -17.04 -0.20
C PHE A 96 5.56 -18.07 -1.16
#